data_AF-A0A832P7C3-F1
#
_entry.id   AF-A0A832P7C3-F1
#
_cell.length_a   1.000
_cell.length_b   1.000
_cell.length_c   1.000
_cell.angle_alpha   90.00
_cell.angle_beta   90.00
_cell.angle_gamma   90.00
#
_symmetry.space_group_name_H-M   'P 1'
#
loop_
_entity.id
_entity.type
_entity.pdbx_description
1 polymer ?
#
loop_
_entity_poly.entity_id
_entity_poly.type
_entity_poly.pdbx_seq_one_letter_code
_entity_poly.pdbx_strand_id
1 'polypeptide(L)'
;MADTLKVSPTICAYPDDKYENLEIEVILPGVEKKDISFKIAEDGFYVRATKEGVEYADSYAICCPVVPEKAVAKYSNGVLKVTVPYQEPLEKAVDVKIG
;
A
#
# COMPACT_ATOMS: atom_id res chain seq x y z
N MET A 1 -14.17 27.31 -7.65
CA MET A 1 -13.74 26.11 -6.90
C MET A 1 -12.26 25.97 -7.19
N ALA A 2 -11.40 25.92 -6.18
CA ALA A 2 -9.97 25.72 -6.45
C ALA A 2 -9.80 24.34 -7.09
N ASP A 3 -9.10 24.27 -8.23
CA ASP A 3 -8.77 23.01 -8.88
C ASP A 3 -7.89 22.17 -7.94
N THR A 4 -8.43 21.05 -7.46
CA THR A 4 -7.66 20.08 -6.68
C THR A 4 -6.77 19.29 -7.62
N LEU A 5 -5.46 19.40 -7.48
CA LEU A 5 -4.50 18.62 -8.27
C LEU A 5 -4.55 17.17 -7.80
N LYS A 6 -4.89 16.26 -8.71
CA LYS A 6 -4.87 14.83 -8.45
C LYS A 6 -3.51 14.24 -8.81
N VAL A 7 -2.88 13.53 -7.89
CA VAL A 7 -1.56 12.93 -8.06
C VAL A 7 -1.57 11.46 -7.64
N SER A 8 -0.78 10.63 -8.32
CA SER A 8 -0.49 9.28 -7.86
C SER A 8 0.60 9.35 -6.78
N PRO A 9 0.37 8.81 -5.57
CA PRO A 9 1.43 8.65 -4.57
C PRO A 9 2.46 7.61 -5.01
N THR A 10 3.68 7.72 -4.50
CA THR A 10 4.68 6.65 -4.65
C THR A 10 4.29 5.47 -3.76
N ILE A 11 4.20 4.29 -4.36
CA ILE A 11 3.79 3.04 -3.72
C ILE A 11 4.88 1.99 -3.95
N CYS A 12 5.29 1.33 -2.86
CA CYS A 12 6.06 0.09 -2.89
C CYS A 12 5.19 -1.03 -2.34
N ALA A 13 5.01 -2.11 -3.08
CA ALA A 13 4.28 -3.30 -2.65
C ALA A 13 5.16 -4.53 -2.92
N TYR A 14 5.54 -5.26 -1.88
CA TYR A 14 6.52 -6.35 -1.97
C TYR A 14 6.30 -7.38 -0.86
N PRO A 15 6.69 -8.65 -1.06
CA PRO A 15 6.64 -9.65 0.00
C PRO A 15 7.65 -9.34 1.12
N ASP A 16 7.34 -9.72 2.35
CA ASP A 16 8.30 -9.74 3.45
C ASP A 16 9.39 -10.81 3.23
N ASP A 17 10.43 -10.80 4.07
CA ASP A 17 11.59 -11.70 3.95
C ASP A 17 11.23 -13.19 4.01
N LYS A 18 10.07 -13.52 4.61
CA LYS A 18 9.54 -14.88 4.72
C LYS A 18 8.55 -15.24 3.63
N TYR A 19 8.18 -14.29 2.78
CA TYR A 19 7.17 -14.45 1.74
C TYR A 19 5.77 -14.87 2.28
N GLU A 20 5.48 -14.51 3.53
CA GLU A 20 4.22 -14.79 4.22
C GLU A 20 3.28 -13.57 4.17
N ASN A 21 3.84 -12.37 4.08
CA ASN A 21 3.09 -11.11 4.13
C ASN A 21 3.40 -10.22 2.92
N LEU A 22 2.39 -9.48 2.46
CA LEU A 22 2.55 -8.34 1.60
C LEU A 22 2.79 -7.09 2.45
N GLU A 23 3.91 -6.43 2.22
CA GLU A 23 4.25 -5.11 2.75
C GLU A 23 3.90 -4.04 1.72
N ILE A 24 3.13 -3.03 2.15
CA ILE A 24 2.72 -1.90 1.32
C ILE A 24 3.20 -0.62 2.01
N GLU A 25 4.00 0.16 1.30
CA GLU A 25 4.45 1.48 1.73
C GLU A 25 3.92 2.54 0.78
N VAL A 26 3.18 3.52 1.31
CA VAL A 26 2.65 4.65 0.55
C VAL A 26 3.23 5.96 1.09
N ILE A 27 3.89 6.71 0.21
CA ILE A 27 4.50 8.00 0.55
C ILE A 27 3.46 9.12 0.40
N LEU A 28 3.12 9.77 1.51
CA LEU A 28 2.08 10.82 1.64
C LEU A 28 2.64 12.05 2.41
N PRO A 29 3.50 12.88 1.79
CA PRO A 29 4.24 13.92 2.49
C PRO A 29 3.36 15.01 3.12
N GLY A 30 3.41 15.09 4.46
CA GLY A 30 2.71 16.10 5.24
C GLY A 30 1.18 15.99 5.21
N VAL A 31 0.64 14.83 4.86
CA VAL A 31 -0.78 14.52 5.04
C VAL A 31 -1.02 14.16 6.52
N GLU A 32 -2.10 14.62 7.13
CA GLU A 32 -2.44 14.21 8.49
C GLU A 32 -3.15 12.85 8.49
N LYS A 33 -2.97 12.03 9.52
CA LYS A 33 -3.53 10.67 9.59
C LYS A 33 -5.06 10.63 9.34
N LYS A 34 -5.78 11.63 9.83
CA LYS A 34 -7.25 11.74 9.70
C LYS A 34 -7.71 11.93 8.25
N ASP A 35 -6.83 12.42 7.39
CA ASP A 35 -7.10 12.74 5.99
C ASP A 35 -6.68 11.61 5.04
N ILE A 36 -6.34 10.43 5.57
CA ILE A 36 -5.93 9.24 4.82
C ILE A 36 -7.05 8.21 4.88
N SER A 37 -7.45 7.71 3.70
CA SER A 37 -8.31 6.55 3.52
C SER A 37 -7.54 5.47 2.77
N PHE A 38 -7.44 4.29 3.37
CA PHE A 38 -6.85 3.11 2.74
C PHE A 38 -7.86 1.98 2.83
N LYS A 39 -8.14 1.33 1.71
CA LYS A 39 -9.05 0.19 1.61
C LYS A 39 -8.34 -0.95 0.91
N ILE A 40 -8.48 -2.16 1.42
CA ILE A 40 -7.87 -3.36 0.86
C ILE A 40 -8.93 -4.43 0.69
N ALA A 41 -8.85 -5.12 -0.45
CA ALA A 41 -9.60 -6.32 -0.81
C ALA A 41 -8.59 -7.45 -1.05
N GLU A 42 -9.08 -8.66 -1.32
CA GLU A 42 -8.23 -9.83 -1.51
C GLU A 42 -7.24 -9.65 -2.67
N ASP A 43 -7.64 -8.93 -3.72
CA ASP A 43 -6.95 -8.81 -5.00
C ASP A 43 -6.46 -7.39 -5.32
N GLY A 44 -6.55 -6.46 -4.36
CA GLY A 44 -6.19 -5.07 -4.62
C GLY A 44 -6.39 -4.14 -3.44
N PHE A 45 -5.84 -2.93 -3.56
CA PHE A 45 -6.09 -1.86 -2.60
C PHE A 45 -6.29 -0.51 -3.28
N TYR A 46 -6.89 0.41 -2.54
CA TYR A 46 -7.12 1.79 -2.93
C TYR A 46 -6.66 2.71 -1.81
N VAL A 47 -5.88 3.72 -2.18
CA VAL A 47 -5.48 4.79 -1.28
C VAL A 47 -6.02 6.11 -1.77
N ARG A 48 -6.51 6.93 -0.83
CA ARG A 48 -6.89 8.32 -1.06
C ARG A 48 -6.41 9.16 0.12
N ALA A 49 -5.77 10.29 -0.17
CA ALA A 49 -5.35 11.22 0.86
C ALA A 49 -5.43 12.66 0.36
N THR A 50 -5.76 13.60 1.23
CA THR A 50 -5.95 15.02 0.82
C THR A 50 -5.10 15.96 1.65
N LYS A 51 -4.52 16.97 1.00
CA LYS A 51 -3.78 18.06 1.64
C LYS A 51 -3.80 19.31 0.78
N GLU A 52 -4.30 20.43 1.31
CA GLU A 52 -4.14 21.80 0.73
C GLU A 52 -4.27 21.87 -0.80
N GLY A 53 -5.38 21.38 -1.37
CA GLY A 53 -5.61 21.43 -2.82
C GLY A 53 -4.89 20.34 -3.63
N VAL A 54 -4.28 19.35 -2.98
CA VAL A 54 -3.76 18.13 -3.60
C VAL A 54 -4.55 16.91 -3.09
N GLU A 55 -4.97 16.05 -4.01
CA GLU A 55 -5.52 14.73 -3.71
C GLU A 55 -4.56 13.65 -4.23
N TYR A 56 -3.97 12.89 -3.30
CA TYR A 56 -3.30 11.64 -3.61
C TYR A 56 -4.36 10.57 -3.82
N ALA A 57 -4.35 9.88 -4.96
CA ALA A 57 -5.19 8.70 -5.13
C ALA A 57 -4.54 7.68 -6.08
N ASP A 58 -4.61 6.41 -5.70
CA ASP A 58 -4.25 5.30 -6.59
C ASP A 58 -4.98 4.01 -6.22
N SER A 59 -5.03 3.11 -7.19
CA SER A 59 -5.47 1.73 -7.04
C SER A 59 -4.38 0.78 -7.51
N TYR A 60 -4.09 -0.25 -6.73
CA TYR A 60 -3.09 -1.25 -7.08
C TYR A 60 -3.72 -2.64 -7.05
N ALA A 61 -3.45 -3.44 -8.08
CA ALA A 61 -3.84 -4.84 -8.12
C ALA A 61 -2.78 -5.70 -7.43
N ILE A 62 -3.21 -6.68 -6.64
CA ILE A 62 -2.36 -7.65 -5.98
C ILE A 62 -2.50 -8.97 -6.74
N CYS A 63 -1.38 -9.53 -7.23
CA CYS A 63 -1.40 -10.77 -8.00
C CYS A 63 -1.68 -12.03 -7.16
N CYS A 64 -1.30 -11.99 -5.88
CA CYS A 64 -1.45 -13.09 -4.94
C CYS A 64 -2.45 -12.70 -3.85
N PRO A 65 -3.59 -13.39 -3.73
CA PRO A 65 -4.64 -13.00 -2.79
C PRO A 65 -4.14 -12.86 -1.35
N VAL A 66 -4.68 -11.86 -0.65
CA VAL A 66 -4.37 -11.59 0.77
C VAL A 66 -5.58 -11.87 1.67
N VAL A 67 -5.41 -11.78 2.99
CA VAL A 67 -6.49 -11.83 3.99
C VAL A 67 -6.74 -10.41 4.54
N PRO A 68 -7.63 -9.61 3.92
CA PRO A 68 -7.78 -8.18 4.22
C PRO A 68 -8.08 -7.88 5.69
N GLU A 69 -8.84 -8.74 6.36
CA GLU A 69 -9.28 -8.59 7.74
C GLU A 69 -8.13 -8.64 8.76
N LYS A 70 -6.98 -9.19 8.34
CA LYS A 70 -5.77 -9.28 9.17
C LYS A 70 -4.78 -8.15 8.92
N ALA A 71 -5.10 -7.21 8.04
CA ALA A 71 -4.22 -6.10 7.71
C ALA A 71 -3.96 -5.19 8.94
N VAL A 72 -2.71 -4.79 9.13
CA VAL A 72 -2.31 -3.84 10.17
C VAL A 72 -1.65 -2.63 9.51
N ALA A 73 -2.06 -1.43 9.91
CA ALA A 73 -1.55 -0.18 9.35
C ALA A 73 -0.88 0.71 10.41
N LYS A 74 0.25 1.30 10.06
CA LYS A 74 0.95 2.33 10.85
C LYS A 74 1.24 3.53 9.97
N TYR A 75 1.10 4.73 10.52
CA TYR A 75 1.41 5.97 9.82
C TYR A 75 2.37 6.79 10.66
N SER A 76 3.53 7.10 10.09
CA SER A 76 4.55 7.94 10.72
C SER A 76 5.39 8.65 9.66
N ASN A 77 5.79 9.89 9.95
CA ASN A 77 6.70 10.68 9.10
C ASN A 77 6.31 10.74 7.62
N GLY A 78 5.02 10.84 7.31
CA GLY A 78 4.54 10.92 5.92
C GLY A 78 4.51 9.58 5.18
N VAL A 79 4.67 8.44 5.86
CA VAL A 79 4.63 7.11 5.25
C VAL A 79 3.56 6.26 5.91
N LEU A 80 2.63 5.76 5.11
CA LEU A 80 1.68 4.72 5.51
C LEU A 80 2.31 3.37 5.21
N LYS A 81 2.50 2.56 6.25
CA LYS A 81 2.94 1.16 6.14
C LYS A 81 1.75 0.26 6.46
N VAL A 82 1.45 -0.67 5.56
CA VAL A 82 0.41 -1.69 5.74
C VAL A 82 1.03 -3.06 5.53
N THR A 83 0.84 -3.93 6.51
CA THR A 83 1.25 -5.34 6.43
C THR A 83 0.00 -6.19 6.40
N VAL A 84 -0.10 -7.11 5.45
CA VAL A 84 -1.24 -8.02 5.31
C VAL A 84 -0.74 -9.42 4.92
N PRO A 85 -1.21 -10.49 5.57
CA PRO A 85 -0.80 -11.84 5.22
C PRO A 85 -1.40 -12.28 3.87
N TYR A 86 -0.62 -13.02 3.10
CA TYR A 86 -1.14 -13.74 1.93
C TYR A 86 -2.12 -14.84 2.37
N GLN A 87 -3.05 -15.21 1.50
CA GLN A 87 -3.86 -16.43 1.69
C GLN A 87 -2.97 -17.68 1.59
N GLU A 88 -2.04 -17.68 0.63
CA GLU A 88 -1.02 -18.70 0.44
C GLU A 88 0.38 -18.05 0.35
N PRO A 89 1.36 -18.47 1.17
CA PRO A 89 2.73 -17.94 1.10
C PRO A 89 3.39 -18.19 -0.25
N LEU A 90 4.33 -17.31 -0.65
CA LEU A 90 5.05 -17.43 -1.93
C LEU A 90 6.25 -18.39 -1.85
N GLU A 91 6.08 -19.56 -1.22
CA GLU A 91 7.13 -20.57 -0.98
C GLU A 91 7.81 -21.11 -2.25
N LYS A 92 7.17 -20.93 -3.41
CA LYS A 92 7.67 -21.39 -4.70
C LYS A 92 8.58 -20.37 -5.39
N ALA A 93 8.82 -19.21 -4.78
CA ALA A 93 9.82 -18.27 -5.28
C ALA A 93 11.20 -18.92 -5.29
N VAL A 94 11.98 -18.69 -6.36
CA VAL A 94 13.33 -19.21 -6.51
C VAL A 94 14.31 -18.05 -6.68
N ASP A 95 15.46 -18.15 -6.03
CA ASP A 95 16.55 -17.20 -6.22
C ASP A 95 17.12 -17.32 -7.64
N VAL A 96 17.16 -16.20 -8.35
CA VAL A 96 17.80 -16.10 -9.66
C VAL A 96 19.14 -15.43 -9.48
N LYS A 97 20.23 -16.11 -9.87
CA LYS A 97 21.58 -15.53 -9.83
C LYS A 97 21.70 -14.39 -10.84
N ILE A 98 22.04 -13.21 -10.36
CA ILE A 98 22.40 -12.07 -11.20
C ILE A 98 23.89 -12.19 -11.53
N GLY A 99 24.22 -12.17 -12.82
CA GLY A 99 25.59 -12.22 -13.35
C GLY A 99 26.05 -10.89 -13.91
#